data_AF-A0A437NTG5-F1
#
_entry.id   AF-A0A437NTG5-F1
#
_cell.length_a   1.000
_cell.length_b   1.000
_cell.length_c   1.000
_cell.angle_alpha   90.00
_cell.angle_beta   90.00
_cell.angle_gamma   90.00
#
_symmetry.space_group_name_H-M   'P 1'
#
loop_
_entity.id
_entity.type
_entity.pdbx_description
1 polymer ?
#
loop_
_entity_poly.entity_id
_entity_poly.type
_entity_poly.pdbx_seq_one_letter_code
_entity_poly.pdbx_strand_id
1 'polypeptide(L)'
;MSICETPSQLAQLPGLPRSPEGGPVFPEPWAADAFAMTVHLHERGLFAWGEWAEALSKELHKPGRAEDGSDYFDGWVAALSELLVSRGIADASVILDLQQSWQRAAEATPHGQPIELANDPKR
;
A
#
# COMPACT_ATOMS: atom_id res chain seq x y z
N MET A 1 -2.06 -27.50 22.74
CA MET A 1 -2.18 -27.83 21.30
C MET A 1 -3.43 -27.15 20.76
N SER A 2 -3.31 -25.90 20.31
CA SER A 2 -4.21 -25.28 19.34
C SER A 2 -3.78 -23.82 19.13
N ILE A 3 -3.20 -23.53 17.98
CA ILE A 3 -3.30 -22.21 17.35
C ILE A 3 -3.75 -22.49 15.92
N CYS A 4 -4.98 -22.09 15.62
CA CYS A 4 -5.53 -22.09 14.28
C CYS A 4 -4.78 -21.03 13.47
N GLU A 5 -3.66 -21.38 12.84
CA GLU A 5 -3.17 -20.62 11.68
C GLU A 5 -4.16 -20.90 10.54
N THR A 6 -5.12 -20.01 10.39
CA THR A 6 -5.97 -20.02 9.20
C THR A 6 -5.14 -19.34 8.11
N PRO A 7 -4.72 -20.06 7.05
CA PRO A 7 -3.96 -19.43 5.98
C PRO A 7 -4.80 -18.32 5.35
N SER A 8 -4.20 -17.14 5.19
CA SER A 8 -4.86 -15.95 4.64
C SER A 8 -5.53 -16.29 3.31
N GLN A 9 -6.80 -15.90 3.16
CA GLN A 9 -7.63 -16.19 1.97
C GLN A 9 -7.02 -15.68 0.66
N LEU A 10 -6.09 -14.70 0.74
CA LEU A 10 -5.29 -14.21 -0.38
C LEU A 10 -4.38 -15.30 -1.00
N ALA A 11 -3.92 -16.27 -0.20
CA ALA A 11 -3.09 -17.39 -0.68
C ALA A 11 -3.87 -18.40 -1.53
N GLN A 12 -5.21 -18.36 -1.49
CA GLN A 12 -6.10 -19.28 -2.20
C GLN A 12 -6.56 -18.74 -3.56
N LEU A 13 -6.21 -17.50 -3.91
CA LEU A 13 -6.58 -16.91 -5.20
C LEU A 13 -5.75 -17.54 -6.34
N PRO A 14 -6.41 -18.09 -7.38
CA PRO A 14 -5.70 -18.64 -8.54
C PRO A 14 -5.03 -17.50 -9.32
N GLY A 15 -3.71 -17.59 -9.49
CA GLY A 15 -2.92 -16.63 -10.28
C GLY A 15 -1.97 -15.74 -9.48
N LEU A 16 -2.02 -15.75 -8.13
CA LEU A 16 -1.02 -15.02 -7.35
C LEU A 16 0.31 -15.79 -7.33
N PRO A 17 1.46 -15.12 -7.50
CA PRO A 17 2.75 -15.74 -7.27
C PRO A 17 2.80 -16.27 -5.83
N ARG A 18 3.33 -17.47 -5.64
CA ARG A 18 3.62 -18.04 -4.31
C ARG A 18 5.13 -18.05 -4.13
N SER A 19 5.61 -17.79 -2.92
CA SER A 19 7.01 -18.07 -2.59
C SER A 19 7.26 -19.57 -2.75
N PRO A 20 8.46 -20.01 -3.18
CA PRO A 20 8.84 -21.43 -3.21
C PRO A 20 8.57 -22.15 -1.88
N GLU A 21 8.65 -21.41 -0.77
CA GLU A 21 8.48 -21.93 0.60
C GLU A 21 7.04 -21.80 1.13
N GLY A 22 6.08 -21.36 0.31
CA GLY A 22 4.66 -21.25 0.69
C GLY A 22 4.29 -20.05 1.57
N GLY A 23 5.25 -19.17 1.90
CA GLY A 23 5.01 -17.92 2.63
C GLY A 23 4.38 -16.81 1.78
N PRO A 24 3.90 -15.71 2.40
CA PRO A 24 3.35 -14.56 1.68
C PRO A 24 4.40 -13.98 0.74
N VAL A 25 4.03 -13.73 -0.53
CA VAL A 25 4.92 -13.03 -1.48
C VAL A 25 5.08 -11.55 -1.13
N PHE A 26 4.12 -11.01 -0.38
CA PHE A 26 4.12 -9.64 0.10
C PHE A 26 4.43 -9.61 1.60
N PRO A 27 5.24 -8.65 2.08
CA PRO A 27 5.65 -8.59 3.49
C PRO A 27 4.45 -8.36 4.43
N GLU A 28 3.45 -7.63 3.95
CA GLU A 28 2.24 -7.27 4.68
C GLU A 28 1.04 -7.26 3.72
N PRO A 29 -0.22 -7.43 4.19
CA PRO A 29 -1.39 -7.42 3.31
C PRO A 29 -1.52 -6.16 2.44
N TRP A 30 -1.21 -4.98 3.01
CA TRP A 30 -1.31 -3.70 2.29
C TRP A 30 -0.36 -3.60 1.09
N ALA A 31 0.77 -4.31 1.10
CA ALA A 31 1.70 -4.32 -0.01
C ALA A 31 1.11 -5.03 -1.25
N ALA A 32 0.27 -6.05 -1.03
CA ALA A 32 -0.49 -6.69 -2.10
C ALA A 32 -1.53 -5.72 -2.70
N ASP A 33 -2.21 -4.95 -1.86
CA ASP A 33 -3.18 -3.96 -2.31
C ASP A 33 -2.51 -2.84 -3.13
N ALA A 34 -1.36 -2.33 -2.69
CA ALA A 34 -0.58 -1.33 -3.42
C ALA A 34 -0.15 -1.83 -4.82
N PHE A 35 0.33 -3.08 -4.89
CA PHE A 35 0.67 -3.73 -6.15
C PHE A 35 -0.57 -3.86 -7.06
N ALA A 36 -1.67 -4.39 -6.53
CA ALA A 36 -2.90 -4.60 -7.29
C ALA A 36 -3.47 -3.28 -7.84
N MET A 37 -3.47 -2.21 -7.03
CA MET A 37 -3.88 -0.87 -7.48
C MET A 37 -2.99 -0.38 -8.63
N THR A 38 -1.67 -0.55 -8.51
CA THR A 38 -0.72 -0.11 -9.55
C THR A 38 -1.00 -0.80 -10.89
N VAL A 39 -1.16 -2.14 -10.86
CA VAL A 39 -1.49 -2.93 -12.06
C VAL A 39 -2.83 -2.50 -12.64
N HIS A 40 -3.86 -2.36 -11.81
CA HIS A 40 -5.19 -1.98 -12.27
C HIS A 40 -5.21 -0.59 -12.92
N LEU A 41 -4.52 0.39 -12.33
CA LEU A 41 -4.44 1.75 -12.88
C LEU A 41 -3.69 1.79 -14.22
N HIS A 42 -2.62 1.00 -14.35
CA HIS A 42 -1.91 0.81 -15.62
C HIS A 42 -2.82 0.16 -16.69
N GLU A 43 -3.54 -0.92 -16.35
CA GLU A 43 -4.47 -1.60 -17.28
C GLU A 43 -5.56 -0.66 -17.80
N ARG A 44 -5.95 0.34 -17.00
CA ARG A 44 -6.90 1.39 -17.40
C ARG A 44 -6.26 2.51 -18.23
N GLY A 45 -4.97 2.43 -18.52
CA GLY A 45 -4.23 3.41 -19.33
C GLY A 45 -3.96 4.74 -18.61
N LEU A 46 -4.03 4.78 -17.28
CA LEU A 46 -3.78 6.02 -16.53
C LEU A 46 -2.31 6.42 -16.55
N PHE A 47 -1.41 5.46 -16.69
CA PHE A 47 0.02 5.66 -16.94
C PHE A 47 0.59 4.45 -17.67
N ALA A 48 1.71 4.63 -18.36
CA ALA A 48 2.49 3.55 -18.97
C ALA A 48 3.52 2.98 -17.99
N TRP A 49 3.95 1.74 -18.21
CA TRP A 49 4.98 1.11 -17.37
C TRP A 49 6.30 1.88 -17.31
N GLY A 50 6.68 2.60 -18.38
CA GLY A 50 7.87 3.43 -18.38
C GLY A 50 7.80 4.59 -17.38
N GLU A 51 6.65 5.27 -17.32
CA GLU A 51 6.39 6.36 -16.36
C GLU A 51 6.37 5.83 -14.92
N TRP A 52 5.76 4.66 -14.71
CA TRP A 52 5.79 3.98 -13.42
C TRP A 52 7.23 3.65 -12.98
N ALA A 53 8.03 3.07 -13.86
CA ALA A 53 9.41 2.72 -13.56
C ALA A 53 10.26 3.95 -13.21
N GLU A 54 10.06 5.07 -13.92
CA GLU A 54 10.72 6.33 -13.62
C GLU A 54 10.31 6.89 -12.25
N ALA A 55 9.00 6.93 -11.96
CA ALA A 55 8.46 7.41 -10.69
C ALA A 55 8.97 6.55 -9.52
N LEU A 56 8.93 5.23 -9.63
CA LEU A 56 9.43 4.32 -8.61
C LEU A 56 10.93 4.46 -8.41
N SER A 57 11.70 4.52 -9.50
CA SER A 57 13.15 4.73 -9.41
C SER A 57 13.49 6.03 -8.67
N LYS A 58 12.79 7.13 -8.97
CA LYS A 58 12.98 8.41 -8.29
C LYS A 58 12.74 8.29 -6.78
N GLU A 59 11.70 7.57 -6.35
CA GLU A 59 11.39 7.37 -4.94
C GLU A 59 12.41 6.48 -4.20
N LEU A 60 12.88 5.43 -4.86
CA LEU A 60 13.86 4.49 -4.28
C LEU A 60 15.27 5.09 -4.17
N HIS A 61 15.58 6.15 -4.91
CA HIS A 61 16.87 6.86 -4.82
C HIS A 61 16.83 8.07 -3.87
N LYS A 62 15.73 8.31 -3.16
CA LYS A 62 15.67 9.40 -2.19
C LYS A 62 16.62 9.15 -1.00
N PRO A 63 17.21 10.21 -0.43
CA PRO A 63 18.00 10.06 0.79
C PRO A 63 17.13 9.56 1.95
N GLY A 64 17.68 8.69 2.79
CA GLY A 64 17.00 8.14 3.97
C GLY A 64 16.25 6.82 3.73
N ARG A 65 16.31 6.24 2.52
CA ARG A 65 15.85 4.87 2.26
C ARG A 65 16.66 3.85 3.03
N ALA A 66 16.02 2.76 3.42
CA ALA A 66 16.67 1.71 4.19
C ALA A 66 17.67 0.95 3.29
N GLU A 67 18.90 0.75 3.78
CA GLU A 67 19.94 0.03 3.02
C GLU A 67 19.57 -1.44 2.77
N ASP A 68 18.74 -2.02 3.65
CA ASP A 68 18.24 -3.39 3.56
C ASP A 68 16.97 -3.53 2.70
N GLY A 69 16.42 -2.42 2.20
CA GLY A 69 15.20 -2.40 1.38
C GLY A 69 13.91 -2.72 2.14
N SER A 70 13.93 -2.68 3.49
CA SER A 70 12.75 -2.93 4.31
C SER A 70 11.59 -1.95 4.04
N ASP A 71 11.89 -0.75 3.51
CA ASP A 71 10.93 0.29 3.14
C ASP A 71 10.56 0.31 1.65
N TYR A 72 10.85 -0.77 0.92
CA TYR A 72 10.61 -0.85 -0.53
C TYR A 72 9.15 -0.55 -0.90
N PHE A 73 8.19 -1.15 -0.19
CA PHE A 73 6.78 -0.92 -0.46
C PHE A 73 6.28 0.45 0.03
N ASP A 74 6.96 1.08 1.01
CA ASP A 74 6.71 2.48 1.34
C ASP A 74 7.12 3.38 0.17
N GLY A 75 8.27 3.08 -0.46
CA GLY A 75 8.69 3.71 -1.71
C GLY A 75 7.72 3.48 -2.86
N TRP A 76 7.14 2.28 -2.95
CA TRP A 76 6.10 1.95 -3.93
C TRP A 76 4.85 2.83 -3.78
N VAL A 77 4.32 2.94 -2.55
CA VAL A 77 3.12 3.75 -2.28
C VAL A 77 3.40 5.24 -2.50
N ALA A 78 4.59 5.72 -2.12
CA ALA A 78 5.01 7.09 -2.38
C ALA A 78 5.06 7.38 -3.89
N ALA A 79 5.61 6.46 -4.68
CA ALA A 79 5.73 6.61 -6.13
C ALA A 79 4.36 6.62 -6.80
N LEU A 80 3.46 5.73 -6.38
CA LEU A 80 2.09 5.69 -6.90
C LEU A 80 1.33 6.97 -6.57
N SER A 81 1.45 7.46 -5.33
CA SER A 81 0.80 8.71 -4.90
C SER A 81 1.29 9.90 -5.72
N GLU A 82 2.60 10.05 -5.89
CA GLU A 82 3.20 11.13 -6.70
C GLU A 82 2.77 11.04 -8.17
N LEU A 83 2.74 9.83 -8.73
CA LEU A 83 2.30 9.62 -10.12
C LEU A 83 0.84 10.04 -10.30
N LEU A 84 -0.05 9.64 -9.38
CA LEU A 84 -1.46 10.04 -9.43
C LEU A 84 -1.65 11.55 -9.27
N VAL A 85 -0.86 12.20 -8.41
CA VAL A 85 -0.85 13.66 -8.23
C VAL A 85 -0.37 14.37 -9.50
N SER A 86 0.75 13.94 -10.08
CA SER A 86 1.30 14.56 -11.29
C SER A 86 0.36 14.48 -12.50
N ARG A 87 -0.50 13.46 -12.53
CA ARG A 87 -1.54 13.26 -13.56
C ARG A 87 -2.87 13.95 -13.24
N GLY A 88 -3.00 14.62 -12.09
CA GLY A 88 -4.24 15.29 -11.66
C GLY A 88 -5.39 14.32 -11.34
N ILE A 89 -5.07 13.06 -11.03
CA ILE A 89 -6.07 12.03 -10.68
C ILE A 89 -6.46 12.13 -9.21
N ALA A 90 -5.52 12.55 -8.36
CA ALA A 90 -5.75 12.79 -6.94
C ALA A 90 -5.00 14.05 -6.49
N ASP A 91 -5.54 14.76 -5.51
CA ASP A 91 -4.86 15.90 -4.90
C ASP A 91 -3.95 15.43 -3.76
N ALA A 92 -2.73 15.97 -3.70
CA ALA A 92 -1.78 15.63 -2.64
C ALA A 92 -2.32 15.94 -1.23
N SER A 93 -3.06 17.05 -1.10
CA SER A 93 -3.72 17.42 0.16
C SER A 93 -4.77 16.40 0.56
N VAL A 94 -5.58 15.90 -0.38
CA VAL A 94 -6.62 14.91 -0.09
C VAL A 94 -6.02 13.60 0.40
N ILE A 95 -4.92 13.14 -0.23
CA ILE A 95 -4.20 11.93 0.21
C ILE A 95 -3.67 12.12 1.64
N LEU A 96 -3.02 13.27 1.90
CA LEU A 96 -2.46 13.57 3.21
C LEU A 96 -3.53 13.70 4.30
N ASP A 97 -4.63 14.41 4.01
CA ASP A 97 -5.74 14.60 4.94
C ASP A 97 -6.39 13.26 5.30
N LEU A 98 -6.54 12.37 4.31
CA LEU A 98 -7.09 11.03 4.52
C LEU A 98 -6.14 10.16 5.36
N GLN A 99 -4.82 10.19 5.09
CA GLN A 99 -3.83 9.49 5.91
C GLN A 99 -3.88 9.97 7.36
N GLN A 100 -3.92 11.28 7.59
CA GLN A 100 -4.00 11.85 8.93
C GLN A 100 -5.35 11.53 9.60
N SER A 101 -6.44 11.46 8.85
CA SER A 101 -7.76 11.07 9.36
C SER A 101 -7.74 9.62 9.84
N TRP A 102 -7.17 8.70 9.06
CA TRP A 102 -6.98 7.31 9.47
C TRP A 102 -6.06 7.17 10.69
N GLN A 103 -4.98 7.92 10.76
CA GLN A 103 -4.08 7.91 11.93
C GLN A 103 -4.81 8.33 13.20
N ARG A 104 -5.57 9.42 13.17
CA ARG A 104 -6.38 9.88 14.31
C ARG A 104 -7.48 8.90 14.66
N ALA A 105 -8.14 8.30 13.66
CA ALA A 105 -9.14 7.27 13.88
C ALA A 105 -8.53 6.05 14.60
N ALA A 106 -7.35 5.60 14.18
CA ALA A 106 -6.63 4.50 14.83
C ALA A 106 -6.28 4.83 16.29
N GLU A 107 -5.77 6.04 16.56
CA GLU A 107 -5.44 6.51 17.91
C GLU A 107 -6.67 6.63 18.83
N ALA A 108 -7.82 7.03 18.26
CA ALA A 108 -9.07 7.19 19.00
C ALA A 108 -9.86 5.88 19.22
N THR A 109 -9.50 4.80 18.51
CA THR A 109 -10.21 3.52 18.58
C THR A 109 -9.79 2.72 19.81
N PRO A 110 -10.71 2.40 20.76
CA PRO A 110 -10.37 1.55 21.90
C PRO A 110 -9.92 0.15 21.47
N HIS A 111 -9.04 -0.46 22.27
CA HIS A 111 -8.58 -1.82 22.00
C HIS A 111 -9.74 -2.81 21.84
N GLY A 112 -9.66 -3.66 20.82
CA GLY A 112 -10.68 -4.66 20.50
C GLY A 112 -11.87 -4.13 19.68
N GLN A 113 -11.90 -2.85 19.33
CA GLN A 113 -12.88 -2.27 18.41
C GLN A 113 -12.29 -2.12 16.99
N PRO A 114 -13.12 -2.18 15.94
CA PRO A 114 -12.66 -1.92 14.58
C PRO A 114 -12.24 -0.46 14.39
N ILE A 115 -11.15 -0.24 13.64
CA ILE A 115 -10.72 1.10 13.23
C ILE A 115 -11.58 1.50 12.03
N GLU A 116 -12.44 2.49 12.24
CA GLU A 116 -13.28 3.07 11.20
C GLU A 116 -12.93 4.54 11.01
N LEU A 117 -13.05 5.05 9.78
CA LEU A 117 -12.75 6.46 9.50
C LEU A 117 -13.67 7.43 10.26
N ALA A 118 -14.86 6.98 10.67
CA ALA A 118 -15.78 7.72 11.54
C ALA A 118 -15.27 7.91 12.97
N ASN A 119 -14.25 7.14 13.38
CA ASN A 119 -13.61 7.28 14.69
C ASN A 119 -12.67 8.49 14.75
N ASP A 120 -12.39 9.16 13.63
CA ASP A 120 -11.59 10.39 13.62
C ASP A 120 -12.32 11.53 14.37
N PRO A 121 -11.79 12.02 15.51
CA PRO A 121 -12.44 13.06 16.31
C PRO A 121 -12.51 14.43 15.63
N LYS A 122 -11.84 14.61 14.48
CA LYS A 122 -11.80 15.89 13.73
C LYS A 122 -12.61 15.87 12.43
N ARG A 123 -13.35 14.80 12.16
CA ARG A 123 -14.13 14.62 10.94
C ARG A 123 -15.46 15.37 10.94
#